data_AF-A0A532TC29-F1
#
_entry.id   AF-A0A532TC29-F1
#
_cell.length_a   1.000
_cell.length_b   1.000
_cell.length_c   1.000
_cell.angle_alpha   90.00
_cell.angle_beta   90.00
_cell.angle_gamma   90.00
#
_symmetry.space_group_name_H-M   'P 1'
#
loop_
_entity.id
_entity.type
_entity.pdbx_description
1 polymer ?
#
loop_
_entity_poly.entity_id
_entity_poly.type
_entity_poly.pdbx_seq_one_letter_code
_entity_poly.pdbx_strand_id
1 'polypeptide(L)'
;MTDQADKEDLRYEIPTHAFIALARRGMEKISLDQCFLKNCDNNNPKLLEPFKKEEFEDDQKHVKKIYVKCKKCNGIYILKLETIKRVAKSTKGENQEPLSMGIVYALDEDGNNLGHIGYF
;
A
#
# COMPACT_ATOMS: atom_id res chain seq x y z
N MET A 1 -8.03 -17.48 -29.90
CA MET A 1 -6.79 -16.81 -29.46
C MET A 1 -7.20 -15.90 -28.31
N THR A 2 -7.60 -16.53 -27.20
CA THR A 2 -6.85 -16.67 -25.92
C THR A 2 -7.09 -15.48 -25.00
N ASP A 3 -8.18 -15.63 -24.24
CA ASP A 3 -8.38 -15.26 -22.83
C ASP A 3 -7.81 -13.91 -22.36
N GLN A 4 -8.61 -12.86 -22.56
CA GLN A 4 -8.60 -11.63 -21.75
C GLN A 4 -9.77 -11.70 -20.74
N ALA A 5 -9.86 -12.79 -19.98
CA ALA A 5 -10.77 -12.91 -18.86
C ALA A 5 -10.02 -12.53 -17.57
N ASP A 6 -10.49 -11.49 -16.88
CA ASP A 6 -10.40 -11.33 -15.44
C ASP A 6 -9.00 -11.24 -14.79
N LYS A 7 -8.10 -10.42 -15.35
CA LYS A 7 -7.12 -9.76 -14.48
C LYS A 7 -7.81 -8.54 -13.88
N GLU A 8 -8.46 -8.70 -12.73
CA GLU A 8 -8.67 -7.58 -11.81
C GLU A 8 -7.38 -6.78 -11.81
N ASP A 9 -7.43 -5.54 -12.30
CA ASP A 9 -6.26 -4.69 -12.36
C ASP A 9 -5.93 -4.32 -10.92
N LEU A 10 -5.12 -5.17 -10.28
CA LEU A 10 -4.64 -5.09 -8.90
C LEU A 10 -4.03 -3.71 -8.59
N ARG A 11 -3.77 -2.91 -9.63
CA ARG A 11 -3.41 -1.52 -9.53
C ARG A 11 -4.47 -0.65 -8.85
N TYR A 12 -5.76 -0.87 -9.09
CA TYR A 12 -6.84 -0.09 -8.48
C TYR A 12 -6.98 -0.34 -6.98
N GLU A 13 -6.43 -1.45 -6.47
CA GLU A 13 -6.37 -1.77 -5.04
C GLU A 13 -5.26 -1.01 -4.31
N ILE A 14 -4.28 -0.44 -5.05
CA ILE A 14 -3.18 0.33 -4.48
C ILE A 14 -3.61 1.81 -4.42
N PRO A 15 -3.58 2.46 -3.24
CA PRO A 15 -3.77 3.90 -3.14
C PRO A 15 -2.77 4.64 -4.04
N THR A 16 -3.19 5.72 -4.69
CA THR A 16 -2.27 6.49 -5.56
C THR A 16 -1.16 7.18 -4.75
N HIS A 17 -1.46 7.53 -3.50
CA HIS A 17 -0.56 8.27 -2.62
C HIS A 17 -0.69 7.81 -1.17
N ALA A 18 0.35 8.07 -0.39
CA ALA A 18 0.33 8.03 1.06
C ALA A 18 0.80 9.39 1.61
N PHE A 19 0.54 9.63 2.89
CA PHE A 19 0.95 10.82 3.61
C PHE A 19 2.02 10.46 4.64
N ILE A 20 3.21 11.02 4.51
CA ILE A 20 4.30 10.83 5.46
C ILE A 20 4.35 11.99 6.46
N ALA A 21 4.45 11.67 7.75
CA ALA A 21 4.61 12.69 8.79
C ALA A 21 6.05 13.22 8.81
N LEU A 22 6.22 14.52 8.64
CA LEU A 22 7.51 15.23 8.68
C LEU A 22 7.72 15.96 10.02
N ALA A 23 7.35 15.31 11.12
CA ALA A 23 7.40 15.88 12.47
C ALA A 23 6.76 17.28 12.53
N ARG A 24 7.55 18.33 12.79
CA ARG A 24 7.05 19.72 12.91
C ARG A 24 6.69 20.38 11.57
N ARG A 25 7.06 19.77 10.44
CA ARG A 25 6.80 20.31 9.09
C ARG A 25 5.45 19.88 8.52
N GLY A 26 4.64 19.16 9.30
CA GLY A 26 3.33 18.67 8.87
C GLY A 26 3.43 17.32 8.17
N MET A 27 2.66 17.15 7.10
CA MET A 27 2.62 15.92 6.31
C MET A 27 2.96 16.21 4.85
N GLU A 28 3.70 15.31 4.21
CA GLU A 28 4.00 15.37 2.79
C GLU A 28 3.31 14.22 2.06
N LYS A 29 2.85 14.49 0.84
CA LYS A 29 2.18 13.51 -0.01
C LYS A 29 3.22 12.79 -0.86
N ILE A 30 3.34 11.48 -0.69
CA ILE A 30 4.25 10.62 -1.47
C ILE A 30 3.45 9.73 -2.41
N SER A 31 3.88 9.60 -3.67
CA SER A 31 3.23 8.69 -4.63
C SER A 31 3.61 7.24 -4.34
N LEU A 32 2.66 6.31 -4.47
CA LEU A 32 2.96 4.87 -4.42
C LEU A 32 3.32 4.30 -5.80
N ASP A 33 3.38 5.16 -6.82
CA ASP A 33 3.66 4.82 -8.23
C ASP A 33 5.17 4.75 -8.52
N GLN A 34 5.93 4.35 -7.51
CA GLN A 34 7.38 4.24 -7.57
C GLN A 34 7.85 2.87 -7.05
N CYS A 35 9.04 2.45 -7.47
CA CYS A 35 9.68 1.27 -6.93
C CYS A 35 10.36 1.61 -5.60
N PHE A 36 10.09 0.82 -4.56
CA PHE A 36 10.63 1.04 -3.21
C PHE A 36 11.87 0.18 -2.90
N LEU A 37 12.43 -0.50 -3.90
CA LEU A 37 13.68 -1.25 -3.75
C LEU A 37 14.87 -0.30 -3.72
N LYS A 38 15.82 -0.52 -2.80
CA LYS A 38 16.98 0.36 -2.56
C LYS A 38 17.85 0.62 -3.79
N ASN A 39 17.84 -0.30 -4.75
CA ASN A 39 18.65 -0.26 -5.97
C ASN A 39 17.85 0.19 -7.21
N CYS A 40 16.67 0.79 -7.03
CA CYS A 40 15.82 1.22 -8.13
C CYS A 40 15.20 2.59 -7.86
N ASP A 41 15.27 3.46 -8.86
CA ASP A 41 14.71 4.82 -8.89
C ASP A 41 13.53 4.91 -9.89
N ASN A 42 12.83 3.80 -10.14
CA ASN A 42 11.73 3.79 -11.09
C ASN A 42 10.51 4.55 -10.53
N ASN A 43 10.18 5.69 -11.15
CA ASN A 43 8.97 6.46 -10.87
C ASN A 43 7.90 6.33 -11.97
N ASN A 44 8.09 5.42 -12.92
CA ASN A 44 7.14 5.22 -14.01
C ASN A 44 6.14 4.10 -13.65
N PRO A 45 4.84 4.42 -13.45
CA PRO A 45 3.82 3.43 -13.10
C PRO A 45 3.63 2.36 -14.16
N LYS A 46 3.88 2.66 -15.44
CA LYS A 46 3.74 1.68 -16.54
C LYS A 46 4.75 0.53 -16.45
N LEU A 47 5.83 0.72 -15.69
CA LEU A 47 6.86 -0.28 -15.44
C LEU A 47 6.61 -1.05 -14.14
N LEU A 48 5.53 -0.76 -13.41
CA LEU A 48 5.14 -1.47 -12.20
C LEU A 48 3.99 -2.41 -12.54
N GLU A 49 4.20 -3.70 -12.35
CA GLU A 49 3.20 -4.73 -12.65
C GLU A 49 2.80 -5.45 -11.36
N PRO A 50 1.68 -5.06 -10.73
CA PRO A 50 1.05 -5.84 -9.67
C PRO A 50 0.63 -7.20 -10.22
N PHE A 51 0.95 -8.29 -9.53
CA PHE A 51 0.69 -9.64 -10.05
C PHE A 51 0.09 -10.62 -9.02
N LYS A 52 0.17 -10.32 -7.73
CA LYS A 52 -0.39 -11.16 -6.66
C LYS A 52 -0.95 -10.29 -5.54
N LYS A 53 -2.10 -10.69 -5.00
CA LYS A 53 -2.72 -10.12 -3.79
C LYS A 53 -2.83 -11.20 -2.72
N GLU A 54 -2.49 -10.85 -1.49
CA GLU A 54 -2.87 -11.60 -0.30
C GLU A 54 -3.66 -10.67 0.62
N GLU A 55 -4.75 -11.15 1.19
CA GLU A 55 -5.66 -10.34 2.00
C GLU A 55 -5.97 -11.11 3.28
N PHE A 56 -5.90 -10.40 4.41
CA PHE A 56 -6.12 -10.95 5.73
C PHE A 56 -6.91 -9.96 6.56
N GLU A 57 -8.02 -10.40 7.11
CA GLU A 57 -8.88 -9.57 7.96
C GLU A 57 -9.08 -10.25 9.32
N ASP A 58 -8.91 -9.47 10.38
CA ASP A 58 -9.27 -9.83 11.75
C ASP A 58 -10.13 -8.72 12.39
N ASP A 59 -10.51 -8.90 13.65
CA ASP A 59 -11.35 -7.94 14.39
C ASP A 59 -10.69 -6.58 14.61
N GLN A 60 -9.36 -6.52 14.61
CA GLN A 60 -8.56 -5.33 14.92
C GLN A 60 -8.04 -4.63 13.67
N LYS A 61 -7.80 -5.36 12.58
CA LYS A 61 -7.17 -4.83 11.38
C LYS A 61 -7.52 -5.59 10.12
N HIS A 62 -7.32 -4.91 9.01
CA HIS A 62 -7.38 -5.48 7.68
C HIS A 62 -6.05 -5.23 6.98
N VAL A 63 -5.42 -6.29 6.45
CA VAL A 63 -4.10 -6.25 5.81
C VAL A 63 -4.22 -6.76 4.38
N LYS A 64 -3.91 -5.89 3.41
CA LYS A 64 -3.68 -6.27 2.01
C LYS A 64 -2.20 -6.23 1.70
N LYS A 65 -1.66 -7.30 1.11
CA LYS A 65 -0.33 -7.35 0.52
C LYS A 65 -0.46 -7.43 -0.98
N ILE A 66 0.12 -6.49 -1.69
CA ILE A 66 0.13 -6.45 -3.15
C ILE A 66 1.57 -6.59 -3.60
N TYR A 67 1.85 -7.67 -4.33
CA TYR A 67 3.16 -7.97 -4.88
C TYR A 67 3.30 -7.26 -6.22
N VAL A 68 4.35 -6.47 -6.36
CA VAL A 68 4.60 -5.63 -7.53
C VAL A 68 5.97 -5.98 -8.10
N LYS A 69 5.99 -6.32 -9.39
CA LYS A 69 7.23 -6.51 -10.15
C LYS A 69 7.57 -5.21 -10.85
N CYS A 70 8.79 -4.71 -10.64
CA CYS A 70 9.30 -3.56 -11.39
C CYS A 70 10.04 -4.02 -12.64
N LYS A 71 9.58 -3.63 -13.83
CA LYS A 71 10.22 -3.95 -15.12
C LYS A 71 11.57 -3.25 -15.33
N LYS A 72 11.87 -2.18 -14.58
CA LYS A 72 13.14 -1.44 -14.68
C LYS A 72 14.30 -2.22 -14.05
N CYS A 73 14.13 -2.69 -12.82
CA CYS A 73 15.15 -3.43 -12.07
C CYS A 73 14.91 -4.94 -12.04
N ASN A 74 13.79 -5.41 -12.58
CA ASN A 74 13.28 -6.79 -12.48
C ASN A 74 13.04 -7.32 -11.06
N GLY A 75 13.20 -6.48 -10.04
CA GLY A 75 12.95 -6.83 -8.65
C GLY A 75 11.47 -6.87 -8.30
N ILE A 76 11.17 -7.61 -7.25
CA ILE A 76 9.83 -7.73 -6.66
C ILE A 76 9.85 -7.03 -5.31
N TYR A 77 8.81 -6.24 -5.03
CA TYR A 77 8.54 -5.68 -3.73
C TYR A 77 7.08 -5.87 -3.37
N ILE A 78 6.77 -5.78 -2.09
CA ILE A 78 5.42 -5.98 -1.55
C ILE A 78 4.96 -4.67 -0.94
N LEU A 79 3.83 -4.16 -1.39
CA LEU A 79 3.11 -3.09 -0.69
C LEU A 79 2.18 -3.74 0.33
N LYS A 80 2.47 -3.53 1.61
CA LYS A 80 1.61 -3.96 2.71
C LYS A 80 0.77 -2.77 3.17
N LEU A 81 -0.52 -2.83 2.86
CA LEU A 81 -1.56 -1.89 3.24
C LEU A 81 -2.28 -2.42 4.48
N GLU A 82 -2.09 -1.78 5.63
CA GLU A 82 -2.68 -2.20 6.91
C GLU A 82 -3.66 -1.14 7.40
N THR A 83 -4.94 -1.48 7.43
CA THR A 83 -6.01 -0.65 7.99
C THR A 83 -6.30 -1.11 9.42
N ILE A 84 -5.93 -0.29 10.40
CA ILE A 84 -6.26 -0.53 11.81
C ILE A 84 -7.69 -0.05 12.07
N LYS A 85 -8.53 -0.93 12.60
CA LYS A 85 -9.92 -0.64 12.98
C LYS A 85 -9.94 0.01 14.37
N ARG A 86 -10.91 0.89 14.61
CA ARG A 86 -11.21 1.46 15.93
C ARG A 86 -10.07 2.22 16.62
N VAL A 87 -9.30 3.00 15.86
CA VAL A 87 -8.19 3.79 16.40
C VAL A 87 -8.64 4.94 17.29
N ALA A 88 -9.87 5.41 17.14
CA ALA A 88 -10.46 6.41 18.02
C ALA A 88 -11.99 6.30 18.07
N LYS A 89 -12.57 6.70 19.20
CA LYS A 89 -14.03 6.91 19.31
C LYS A 89 -14.43 8.09 18.42
N SER A 90 -15.56 7.97 17.72
CA SER A 90 -16.12 9.11 17.01
C SER A 90 -16.38 10.25 18.01
N THR A 91 -15.88 11.45 17.71
CA THR A 91 -16.18 12.66 18.48
C THR A 91 -17.53 13.26 18.09
N LYS A 92 -18.27 12.63 17.16
CA LYS A 92 -19.55 13.08 16.64
C LYS A 92 -20.62 11.98 16.83
N GLY A 93 -21.33 12.01 17.95
CA GLY A 93 -22.54 11.22 18.23
C GLY A 93 -22.33 9.71 18.43
N GLU A 94 -23.21 9.08 19.21
CA GLU A 94 -23.11 7.67 19.63
C GLU A 94 -23.31 6.63 18.50
N ASN A 95 -23.66 7.06 17.28
CA ASN A 95 -24.08 6.19 16.17
C ASN A 95 -23.14 6.17 14.95
N GLN A 96 -21.90 6.65 15.06
CA GLN A 96 -20.92 6.55 13.96
C GLN A 96 -19.86 5.48 14.19
N GLU A 97 -19.48 4.82 13.09
CA GLU A 97 -18.44 3.81 13.10
C GLU A 97 -17.11 4.36 13.66
N PRO A 98 -16.37 3.55 14.43
CA PRO A 98 -15.06 3.92 14.94
C PRO A 98 -14.11 4.38 13.83
N LEU A 99 -13.28 5.39 14.10
CA LEU A 99 -12.28 5.84 13.12
C LEU A 99 -11.29 4.70 12.82
N SER A 100 -10.87 4.58 11.56
CA SER A 100 -9.84 3.65 11.10
C SER A 100 -8.63 4.42 10.55
N MET A 101 -7.47 3.76 10.48
CA MET A 101 -6.24 4.36 9.97
C MET A 101 -5.53 3.40 9.03
N GLY A 102 -5.29 3.82 7.78
CA GLY A 102 -4.49 3.08 6.81
C GLY A 102 -3.00 3.39 6.97
N ILE A 103 -2.16 2.35 6.93
CA ILE A 103 -0.70 2.44 7.00
C ILE A 103 -0.10 1.65 5.83
N VAL A 104 0.87 2.24 5.14
CA VAL A 104 1.59 1.61 4.02
C VAL A 104 3.02 1.30 4.44
N TYR A 105 3.43 0.06 4.21
CA TYR A 105 4.82 -0.39 4.28
C TYR A 105 5.28 -0.93 2.93
N ALA A 106 6.55 -0.75 2.63
CA ALA A 106 7.23 -1.49 1.57
C ALA A 106 8.02 -2.64 2.19
N LEU A 107 7.89 -3.83 1.61
CA LEU A 107 8.69 -5.00 1.95
C LEU A 107 9.45 -5.49 0.71
N ASP A 108 10.57 -6.19 0.90
CA ASP A 108 11.21 -6.92 -0.19
C ASP A 108 10.47 -8.24 -0.51
N GLU A 109 11.02 -9.02 -1.44
CA GLU A 109 10.43 -10.28 -1.89
C GLU A 109 10.35 -11.35 -0.79
N ASP A 110 11.27 -11.31 0.18
CA ASP A 110 11.33 -12.20 1.34
C ASP A 110 10.42 -11.74 2.48
N GLY A 111 9.81 -10.55 2.35
CA GLY A 111 8.94 -9.94 3.36
C GLY A 111 9.68 -9.14 4.43
N ASN A 112 10.98 -8.86 4.26
CA ASN A 112 11.71 -7.96 5.15
C ASN A 112 11.22 -6.52 4.95
N ASN A 113 11.10 -5.79 6.05
CA ASN A 113 10.59 -4.43 6.04
C ASN A 113 11.63 -3.45 5.45
N LEU A 114 11.29 -2.83 4.31
CA LEU A 114 12.10 -1.79 3.66
C LEU A 114 11.80 -0.39 4.20
N GLY A 115 10.66 -0.20 4.86
CA GLY A 115 10.31 1.04 5.53
C GLY A 115 8.81 1.29 5.62
N HIS A 116 8.43 2.12 6.60
CA HIS A 116 7.13 2.76 6.67
C HIS A 116 7.06 3.90 5.65
N ILE A 117 6.10 3.86 4.74
CA ILE A 117 5.94 4.85 3.67
C ILE A 117 5.03 6.00 4.11
N GLY A 118 3.92 5.70 4.79
CA GLY A 118 2.99 6.71 5.26
C GLY A 118 1.58 6.17 5.51
N TYR A 119 0.63 7.08 5.65
CA TYR A 119 -0.78 6.82 5.95
C TYR A 119 -1.67 7.04 4.72
N PHE A 120 -2.80 6.35 4.62
CA PHE A 120 -3.77 6.48 3.51
C PHE A 120 -5.22 6.38 3.97
#